data_AF-A0A2U1RLD7-F1
#
_entry.id   AF-A0A2U1RLD7-F1
#
_cell.length_a   1.000
_cell.length_b   1.000
_cell.length_c   1.000
_cell.angle_alpha   90.00
_cell.angle_beta   90.00
_cell.angle_gamma   90.00
#
_symmetry.space_group_name_H-M   'P 1'
#
loop_
_entity.id
_entity.type
_entity.pdbx_description
1 polymer ?
#
loop_
_entity_poly.entity_id
_entity_poly.type
_entity_poly.pdbx_seq_one_letter_code
_entity_poly.pdbx_strand_id
1 'polypeptide(L)' 'MGHNITLRLDKELIRKAKVLAAQQGTSVSGLLARRLEQLINEEEAYETARRHALDVLERGFHLGGKIPCPREQWHDR' A
#
# COMPACT_ATOMS: atom_id res chain seq x y z
N MET A 1 -3.97 19.82 -9.51
CA MET A 1 -5.33 20.38 -9.54
C MET A 1 -6.20 19.52 -8.64
N GLY A 2 -6.89 20.12 -7.66
CA GLY A 2 -7.80 19.39 -6.77
C GLY A 2 -9.25 19.72 -7.09
N HIS A 3 -10.15 18.75 -6.94
CA HIS A 3 -11.60 18.96 -7.00
C HIS A 3 -12.17 19.07 -5.58
N ASN A 4 -13.11 19.99 -5.38
CA ASN A 4 -13.76 20.17 -4.09
C ASN A 4 -14.91 19.17 -3.92
N ILE A 5 -14.95 18.49 -2.78
CA ILE A 5 -16.02 17.58 -2.40
C ILE A 5 -16.71 18.14 -1.16
N THR A 6 -18.04 18.33 -1.23
CA THR A 6 -18.85 18.80 -0.11
C THR A 6 -19.44 17.60 0.63
N LEU A 7 -19.13 17.47 1.92
CA LEU A 7 -19.64 16.39 2.79
C LEU A 7 -20.54 16.99 3.86
N ARG A 8 -21.69 16.35 4.11
CA ARG A 8 -22.51 16.63 5.29
C ARG A 8 -22.03 15.72 6.42
N LEU A 9 -21.54 16.33 7.50
CA LEU A 9 -21.05 15.63 8.68
C LEU A 9 -21.74 16.19 9.91
N ASP A 10 -21.95 15.35 10.92
CA ASP A 10 -22.47 15.79 12.21
C ASP A 10 -21.49 16.74 12.93
N LYS A 11 -22.04 17.65 13.74
CA LYS A 11 -21.26 18.65 14.48
C LYS A 11 -20.21 18.01 15.40
N GLU A 12 -20.56 16.92 16.09
CA GLU A 12 -19.63 16.22 16.97
C GLU A 12 -18.50 15.55 16.20
N LEU A 13 -18.82 15.01 15.02
CA LEU A 13 -17.82 14.41 14.14
C LEU A 13 -16.82 15.47 13.65
N ILE A 14 -17.29 16.64 13.23
CA ILE A 14 -16.42 17.75 12.82
C ILE A 14 -15.52 18.20 13.98
N ARG A 15 -16.06 18.29 15.21
CA ARG A 15 -15.29 18.68 16.40
C ARG A 15 -14.16 17.70 16.68
N LYS A 16 -14.44 16.40 16.68
CA LYS A 16 -13.43 15.36 16.90
C LYS A 16 -12.40 15.32 15.77
N ALA A 17 -12.83 15.48 14.52
CA ALA A 17 -11.94 15.51 13.36
C ALA A 17 -10.95 16.68 13.42
N LYS A 18 -11.40 17.87 13.87
CA LYS A 18 -10.51 19.04 14.07
C LYS A 18 -9.44 18.78 15.11
N VAL A 19 -9.81 18.20 16.26
CA VAL A 19 -8.85 17.87 17.32
C VAL A 19 -7.82 16.87 16.82
N LEU A 20 -8.28 15.81 16.13
CA LEU A 20 -7.39 14.79 15.59
C LEU A 20 -6.45 15.34 14.53
N ALA A 21 -6.96 16.17 13.61
CA ALA A 21 -6.16 16.81 12.58
C ALA A 21 -5.09 17.72 13.20
N ALA A 22 -5.45 18.51 14.22
CA ALA A 22 -4.51 19.37 14.94
C ALA A 22 -3.41 18.56 15.65
N GLN A 23 -3.76 17.45 16.32
CA GLN A 23 -2.80 16.54 16.95
C GLN A 23 -1.80 15.95 15.95
N GLN A 24 -2.23 15.71 14.71
CA GLN A 24 -1.40 15.17 13.64
C GLN A 24 -0.72 16.25 12.78
N GLY A 25 -0.88 17.54 13.13
CA GLY A 25 -0.30 18.66 12.37
C GLY A 25 -0.86 18.80 10.95
N THR A 26 -2.11 18.39 10.72
CA THR A 26 -2.78 18.43 9.41
C THR A 26 -4.12 19.17 9.48
N SER A 27 -4.75 19.38 8.31
CA SER A 27 -6.12 19.90 8.22
C SER A 27 -7.14 18.76 8.20
N VAL A 28 -8.41 19.07 8.46
CA VAL A 28 -9.50 18.06 8.35
C VAL A 28 -9.58 17.49 6.94
N SER A 29 -9.44 18.34 5.92
CA SER A 29 -9.40 17.89 4.51
C SER A 29 -8.19 17.02 4.21
N GLY A 30 -7.01 17.36 4.74
CA GLY A 30 -5.80 16.54 4.60
C GLY A 30 -5.92 15.19 5.30
N LEU A 31 -6.53 15.16 6.48
CA LEU A 31 -6.84 13.91 7.20
C LEU A 31 -7.78 13.01 6.38
N LEU A 32 -8.85 13.58 5.82
CA LEU A 32 -9.81 12.85 4.99
C LEU A 32 -9.18 12.34 3.69
N ALA A 33 -8.39 13.18 3.01
CA ALA A 33 -7.66 12.79 1.80
C ALA A 33 -6.73 11.60 2.08
N ARG A 34 -5.92 11.69 3.13
CA ARG A 34 -5.02 10.59 3.54
C ARG A 34 -5.80 9.31 3.86
N ARG A 35 -6.96 9.42 4.52
CA ARG A 35 -7.77 8.24 4.82
C ARG A 35 -8.37 7.62 3.57
N LEU A 36 -8.77 8.44 2.60
CA LEU A 36 -9.27 7.97 1.30
C LEU A 36 -8.16 7.28 0.50
N GLU A 37 -6.95 7.87 0.46
CA GLU A 37 -5.78 7.24 -0.16
C GLU A 37 -5.44 5.89 0.48
N GLN A 38 -5.52 5.79 1.81
CA GLN A 38 -5.34 4.51 2.49
C GLN A 38 -6.36 3.47 2.06
N LEU A 39 -7.64 3.83 1.96
CA LEU A 39 -8.69 2.91 1.52
C LEU A 39 -8.48 2.45 0.07
N ILE A 40 -8.13 3.38 -0.82
CA ILE A 40 -7.83 3.04 -2.22
C ILE A 40 -6.60 2.12 -2.30
N ASN A 41 -5.54 2.45 -1.55
CA ASN A 41 -4.34 1.62 -1.53
C ASN A 41 -4.60 0.24 -0.91
N GLU A 42 -5.43 0.14 0.12
CA GLU A 42 -5.84 -1.15 0.71
C GLU A 42 -6.55 -2.02 -0.34
N GLU A 43 -7.39 -1.42 -1.18
CA GLU A 43 -8.09 -2.11 -2.28
C GLU A 43 -7.13 -2.47 -3.44
N GLU A 44 -6.24 -1.57 -3.83
CA GLU A 44 -5.34 -1.73 -4.98
C GLU A 44 -4.05 -2.51 -4.68
N ALA A 45 -3.70 -2.69 -3.41
CA ALA A 45 -2.46 -3.34 -2.98
C ALA A 45 -2.35 -4.77 -3.52
N TYR A 46 -3.45 -5.52 -3.52
CA TYR A 46 -3.47 -6.88 -4.03
C TYR A 46 -3.19 -6.93 -5.53
N GLU A 47 -3.92 -6.14 -6.33
CA GLU A 47 -3.74 -6.13 -7.79
C GLU A 47 -2.36 -5.63 -8.19
N THR A 48 -1.81 -4.65 -7.47
CA THR A 48 -0.46 -4.15 -7.71
C THR A 48 0.59 -5.22 -7.39
N ALA A 49 0.49 -5.88 -6.23
CA ALA A 49 1.38 -6.96 -5.85
C ALA A 49 1.29 -8.15 -6.83
N ARG A 50 0.08 -8.48 -7.28
CA ARG A 50 -0.19 -9.52 -8.27
C ARG A 50 0.47 -9.22 -9.61
N ARG A 51 0.30 -8.01 -10.15
CA ARG A 51 0.96 -7.60 -11.40
C ARG A 51 2.47 -7.67 -11.30
N HIS A 52 3.03 -7.19 -10.20
CA HIS A 52 4.47 -7.25 -9.96
C HIS A 52 4.98 -8.69 -9.88
N ALA A 53 4.28 -9.57 -9.16
CA ALA A 53 4.65 -10.99 -9.06
C ALA A 53 4.61 -11.69 -10.43
N LEU A 54 3.59 -11.42 -11.25
CA LEU A 54 3.49 -11.99 -12.60
C LEU A 54 4.63 -11.51 -13.51
N ASP A 55 4.96 -10.22 -13.48
CA ASP A 55 6.09 -9.64 -14.24
C ASP A 55 7.46 -10.21 -13.78
N VAL A 56 7.61 -10.51 -12.48
CA VAL A 56 8.79 -11.23 -11.97
C VAL A 56 8.85 -12.67 -12.49
N LEU A 57 7.72 -13.39 -12.50
CA LEU A 57 7.65 -14.76 -13.00
C LEU A 57 7.93 -14.83 -14.51
N GLU A 58 7.39 -13.89 -15.29
CA GLU A 58 7.56 -13.83 -16.75
C GLU A 58 9.02 -13.54 -17.14
N ARG A 59 9.65 -12.56 -16.47
CA ARG A 59 11.07 -12.26 -16.70
C ARG A 59 11.98 -13.40 -16.25
N GLY A 60 11.60 -14.08 -15.16
CA GLY A 60 12.45 -15.05 -14.48
C GLY A 60 13.70 -14.42 -13.88
N PHE A 61 14.49 -15.21 -13.17
CA PHE A 61 15.76 -14.77 -12.60
C PHE A 61 16.93 -15.48 -13.28
N HIS A 62 17.89 -14.71 -13.78
CA HIS A 62 19.19 -15.25 -14.15
C HIS A 62 20.04 -15.41 -12.87
N LEU A 63 19.74 -16.44 -12.08
CA LEU A 63 20.30 -16.72 -10.75
C LEU A 63 21.83 -16.99 -10.73
N GLY A 64 22.54 -16.75 -11.83
CA GLY A 64 24.00 -16.64 -11.90
C GLY A 64 24.78 -17.91 -11.52
N GLY A 65 24.11 -19.05 -11.37
CA GLY A 65 24.72 -20.28 -10.86
C GLY A 65 25.20 -21.20 -11.96
N LYS A 66 26.46 -21.65 -11.86
CA LYS A 66 26.81 -23.00 -12.33
C LYS A 66 26.31 -23.96 -11.27
N ILE A 67 25.52 -24.96 -11.65
CA ILE A 67 25.03 -25.99 -10.72
C ILE A 67 26.28 -26.70 -10.15
N PRO A 68 26.64 -26.46 -8.87
CA PRO A 68 27.93 -26.91 -8.34
C PRO A 68 27.89 -28.40 -7.99
N CYS A 69 26.71 -28.93 -7.69
CA CYS A 69 26.46 -30.34 -7.41
C CYS A 69 24.97 -30.67 -7.64
N PRO A 70 24.63 -31.95 -7.90
CA PRO A 70 23.26 -32.45 -7.99
C PRO A 70 22.46 -32.19 -6.71
N ARG A 71 21.13 -32.09 -6.84
CA ARG A 71 20.20 -31.75 -5.74
C ARG A 71 20.32 -32.71 -4.55
N GLU A 72 20.61 -33.97 -4.84
CA GLU A 72 20.70 -35.08 -3.89
C GLU A 72 21.85 -34.86 -2.90
N GLN A 73 22.90 -34.13 -3.29
CA GLN A 73 24.07 -33.84 -2.44
C GLN A 73 23.85 -32.68 -1.46
N TRP A 74 22.75 -31.92 -1.60
CA TRP A 74 22.41 -30.81 -0.69
C TRP A 74 21.75 -31.28 0.62
N HIS A 75 21.46 -32.57 0.75
CA HIS A 75 20.70 -33.12 1.88
C HIS A 75 21.57 -33.78 2.96
N ASP A 76 22.87 -33.95 2.73
CA ASP A 76 23.77 -34.55 3.70
C ASP A 76 24.26 -33.48 4.70
N ARG A 77 23.86 -33.67 5.96
CA ARG A 77 24.40 -32.97 7.13
C ARG A 77 25.49 -33.80 7.77
#